data_AF-A0A8J1LAW6-F1
#
_entry.id   AF-A0A8J1LAW6-F1
#
_cell.length_a   1.000
_cell.length_b   1.000
_cell.length_c   1.000
_cell.angle_alpha   90.00
_cell.angle_beta   90.00
_cell.angle_gamma   90.00
#
_symmetry.space_group_name_H-M   'P 1'
#
loop_
_entity.id
_entity.type
_entity.pdbx_description
1 polymer ?
#
loop_
_entity_poly.entity_id
_entity_poly.type
_entity_poly.pdbx_seq_one_letter_code
_entity_poly.pdbx_strand_id
1 'polypeptide(L)'
;MDKKQRNPSLLTLYSVLKDFRAEYTDFEALASYYEHHYRVEFGENIILKHFLLTCDVDPRMRAKENVMHYWKMLHSLEVIKREYAALRKSAKLPPDHPTRVRNRRKQLEYLRLENTINQHLTHLHHEFLRELKLKKAARKKQVHSPAAEEKEDGAPAAEDEEALDTEDREEEAEGAPAEDPAVEEKMMEEQAPAEEERKKKLLEQQKRKLLPLRRKEKVLKIRKKWMVQQMKTQLLPLKNSKSLKRRRKKREWK
;
A
#
# COMPACT_ATOMS: atom_id res chain seq x y z
N MET A 1 5.19 12.13 40.09
CA MET A 1 4.24 11.55 39.11
C MET A 1 4.17 10.06 39.39
N ASP A 2 3.10 9.61 40.04
CA ASP A 2 2.94 8.20 40.41
C ASP A 2 2.89 7.29 39.19
N LYS A 3 3.66 6.20 39.24
CA LYS A 3 3.77 5.18 38.18
C LYS A 3 2.45 4.43 37.90
N LYS A 4 1.41 4.61 38.74
CA LYS A 4 0.20 3.80 38.79
C LYS A 4 -0.92 4.16 37.79
N GLN A 5 -0.76 5.18 36.93
CA GLN A 5 -1.81 5.60 35.96
C GLN A 5 -1.27 5.94 34.56
N ARG A 6 -0.16 5.34 34.12
CA ARG A 6 0.24 5.45 32.72
C ARG A 6 -0.49 4.37 31.93
N ASN A 7 -1.13 4.78 30.83
CA ASN A 7 -1.70 3.84 29.86
C ASN A 7 -0.63 2.79 29.52
N PRO A 8 -0.92 1.48 29.66
CA PRO A 8 0.08 0.43 29.48
C PRO A 8 0.70 0.48 28.08
N SER A 9 -0.08 0.89 27.08
CA SER A 9 0.39 1.13 25.71
C SER A 9 1.49 2.20 25.61
N LEU A 10 1.43 3.26 26.42
CA LEU A 10 2.46 4.30 26.44
C LEU A 10 3.73 3.82 27.13
N LEU A 11 3.62 3.01 28.19
CA LEU A 11 4.78 2.40 28.84
C LEU A 11 5.52 1.47 27.87
N THR A 12 4.77 0.64 27.14
CA THR A 12 5.33 -0.21 26.07
C THR A 12 6.00 0.63 24.99
N LEU A 13 5.36 1.72 24.54
CA LEU A 13 5.95 2.62 23.56
C LEU A 13 7.27 3.24 24.04
N TYR A 14 7.34 3.68 25.30
CA TYR A 14 8.57 4.24 25.85
C TYR A 14 9.70 3.22 25.90
N SER A 15 9.42 1.96 26.25
CA SER A 15 10.41 0.88 26.17
C SER A 15 10.88 0.67 24.73
N VAL A 16 9.94 0.57 23.80
CA VAL A 16 10.24 0.40 22.37
C VAL A 16 11.13 1.54 21.87
N LEU A 17 10.79 2.80 22.15
CA LEU A 17 11.59 3.94 21.69
C LEU A 17 12.97 4.03 22.35
N LYS A 18 13.14 3.49 23.56
CA LYS A 18 14.43 3.46 24.26
C LYS A 18 15.40 2.48 23.60
N ASP A 19 14.89 1.30 23.27
CA ASP A 19 15.70 0.18 22.77
C ASP A 19 15.79 0.18 21.23
N PHE A 20 14.92 0.96 20.56
CA PHE A 20 14.90 1.06 19.11
C PHE A 20 16.17 1.72 18.55
N ARG A 21 16.74 1.08 17.52
CA ARG A 21 17.87 1.56 16.72
C ARG A 21 17.53 1.33 15.25
N ALA A 22 17.42 2.39 14.46
CA ALA A 22 16.97 2.28 13.08
C ALA A 22 17.94 1.47 12.21
N GLU A 23 19.23 1.51 12.58
CA GLU A 23 20.36 0.89 11.90
C GLU A 23 20.29 -0.64 11.89
N TYR A 24 19.61 -1.25 12.87
CA TYR A 24 19.43 -2.71 12.94
C TYR A 24 18.30 -3.23 12.06
N THR A 25 17.72 -2.36 11.22
CA THR A 25 16.68 -2.75 10.27
C THR A 25 17.34 -3.27 9.01
N ASP A 26 17.21 -4.57 8.76
CA ASP A 26 17.63 -5.19 7.51
C ASP A 26 16.61 -4.88 6.39
N PHE A 27 16.83 -3.76 5.72
CA PHE A 27 16.00 -3.29 4.61
C PHE A 27 16.09 -4.20 3.39
N GLU A 28 17.25 -4.81 3.14
CA GLU A 28 17.44 -5.70 2.00
C GLU A 28 16.51 -6.90 2.15
N ALA A 29 16.52 -7.55 3.31
CA ALA A 29 15.69 -8.71 3.52
C ALA A 29 14.20 -8.35 3.67
N LEU A 30 13.84 -7.15 4.14
CA LEU A 30 12.46 -6.64 4.05
C LEU A 30 12.01 -6.48 2.58
N ALA A 31 12.88 -5.93 1.72
CA ALA A 31 12.60 -5.77 0.30
C ALA A 31 12.51 -7.13 -0.43
N SER A 32 13.35 -8.11 -0.06
CA SER A 32 13.22 -9.50 -0.54
C SER A 32 11.89 -10.09 -0.13
N TYR A 33 11.55 -10.00 1.16
CA TYR A 33 10.29 -10.52 1.67
C TYR A 33 9.08 -9.92 0.94
N TYR A 34 9.11 -8.62 0.70
CA TYR A 34 8.08 -7.95 -0.06
C TYR A 34 7.93 -8.53 -1.48
N GLU A 35 9.01 -8.67 -2.23
CA GLU A 35 8.94 -9.14 -3.62
C GLU A 35 8.54 -10.62 -3.72
N HIS A 36 9.02 -11.48 -2.81
CA HIS A 36 8.83 -12.92 -2.90
C HIS A 36 7.54 -13.43 -2.25
N HIS A 37 7.02 -12.73 -1.24
CA HIS A 37 5.86 -13.17 -0.47
C HIS A 37 4.72 -12.16 -0.56
N TYR A 38 4.94 -10.96 -0.02
CA TYR A 38 3.86 -9.98 0.13
C TYR A 38 3.26 -9.52 -1.21
N ARG A 39 4.10 -9.26 -2.22
CA ARG A 39 3.65 -8.77 -3.53
C ARG A 39 2.87 -9.83 -4.29
N VAL A 40 3.22 -11.10 -4.13
CA VAL A 40 2.53 -12.23 -4.78
C VAL A 40 1.11 -12.36 -4.21
N GLU A 41 0.95 -12.22 -2.89
CA GLU A 41 -0.35 -12.39 -2.21
C GLU A 41 -1.24 -11.14 -2.27
N PHE A 42 -0.66 -9.95 -2.13
CA PHE A 42 -1.41 -8.69 -1.93
C PHE A 42 -1.21 -7.65 -3.04
N GLY A 43 -0.37 -7.94 -4.03
CA GLY A 43 -0.09 -7.06 -5.16
C GLY A 43 0.87 -5.89 -4.84
N GLU A 44 0.90 -4.89 -5.71
CA GLU A 44 1.90 -3.80 -5.66
C GLU A 44 1.59 -2.71 -4.63
N ASN A 45 0.37 -2.65 -4.11
CA ASN A 45 -0.05 -1.58 -3.20
C ASN A 45 0.45 -1.85 -1.77
N ILE A 46 1.50 -1.14 -1.37
CA ILE A 46 2.10 -1.30 -0.04
C ILE A 46 1.30 -0.51 1.00
N ILE A 47 0.50 -1.22 1.77
CA ILE A 47 -0.11 -0.67 2.99
C ILE A 47 0.82 -1.02 4.15
N LEU A 48 1.62 -0.05 4.62
CA LEU A 48 2.68 -0.29 5.61
C LEU A 48 2.20 -1.04 6.86
N LYS A 49 1.00 -0.69 7.37
CA LYS A 49 0.37 -1.38 8.51
C LYS A 49 0.14 -2.87 8.25
N HIS A 50 -0.34 -3.19 7.05
CA HIS A 50 -0.63 -4.56 6.65
C HIS A 50 0.68 -5.32 6.41
N PHE A 51 1.63 -4.72 5.71
CA PHE A 51 2.96 -5.29 5.47
C PHE A 51 3.70 -5.65 6.76
N LEU A 52 3.75 -4.72 7.73
CA LEU A 52 4.41 -4.98 9.02
C LEU A 52 3.70 -6.07 9.82
N LEU A 53 2.37 -6.16 9.74
CA LEU A 53 1.61 -7.23 10.37
C LEU A 53 1.94 -8.59 9.73
N THR A 54 2.00 -8.67 8.40
CA THR A 54 2.38 -9.90 7.70
C THR A 54 3.80 -10.34 8.10
N CYS A 55 4.74 -9.39 8.22
CA CYS A 55 6.11 -9.68 8.65
C CYS A 55 6.20 -10.18 10.11
N ASP A 56 5.29 -9.79 11.00
CA ASP A 56 5.28 -10.34 12.37
C ASP A 56 4.76 -11.78 12.41
N VAL A 57 3.68 -12.05 11.68
CA VAL A 57 3.05 -13.38 11.66
C VAL A 57 3.96 -14.42 11.02
N ASP A 58 4.80 -14.01 10.07
CA ASP A 58 5.72 -14.89 9.37
C ASP A 58 6.97 -15.24 10.23
N PRO A 59 7.20 -16.52 10.55
CA PRO A 59 8.38 -16.96 11.31
C PRO A 59 9.71 -16.51 10.72
N ARG A 60 9.81 -16.36 9.39
CA ARG A 60 11.04 -15.96 8.68
C ARG A 60 11.44 -14.52 8.98
N MET A 61 10.47 -13.68 9.32
CA MET A 61 10.64 -12.26 9.59
C MET A 61 10.58 -11.93 11.08
N ARG A 62 10.05 -12.86 11.90
CA ARG A 62 9.89 -12.73 13.34
C ARG A 62 11.19 -12.49 14.11
N ALA A 63 12.31 -13.00 13.62
CA ALA A 63 13.64 -12.79 14.22
C ALA A 63 14.12 -11.32 14.13
N LYS A 64 13.46 -10.48 13.34
CA LYS A 64 13.84 -9.07 13.15
C LYS A 64 13.10 -8.18 14.13
N GLU A 65 13.67 -8.01 15.31
CA GLU A 65 13.10 -7.24 16.43
C GLU A 65 12.59 -5.84 16.02
N ASN A 66 13.27 -5.17 15.09
CA ASN A 66 12.86 -3.85 14.63
C ASN A 66 11.53 -3.82 13.89
N VAL A 67 11.14 -4.90 13.19
CA VAL A 67 9.82 -4.99 12.56
C VAL A 67 8.73 -4.89 13.62
N MET A 68 8.93 -5.57 14.75
CA MET A 68 8.03 -5.50 15.90
C MET A 68 7.99 -4.13 16.55
N HIS A 69 9.14 -3.46 16.65
CA HIS A 69 9.20 -2.08 17.13
C HIS A 69 8.39 -1.15 16.25
N TYR A 70 8.56 -1.21 14.92
CA TYR A 70 7.79 -0.38 13.99
C TYR A 70 6.30 -0.64 14.08
N TRP A 71 5.87 -1.90 14.20
CA TRP A 71 4.46 -2.22 14.37
C TRP A 71 3.90 -1.67 15.68
N LYS A 72 4.60 -1.86 16.81
CA LYS A 72 4.21 -1.29 18.11
C LYS A 72 4.12 0.24 18.06
N MET A 73 5.06 0.91 17.38
CA MET A 73 5.01 2.36 17.16
C MET A 73 3.77 2.77 16.36
N LEU A 74 3.49 2.07 15.25
CA LEU A 74 2.34 2.35 14.39
C LEU A 74 1.01 2.16 15.13
N HIS A 75 0.90 1.11 15.94
CA HIS A 75 -0.28 0.89 16.78
C HIS A 75 -0.41 1.97 17.87
N SER A 76 0.69 2.34 18.51
CA SER A 76 0.71 3.37 19.56
C SER A 76 0.33 4.75 19.03
N LEU A 77 0.62 5.04 17.76
CA LEU A 77 0.25 6.31 17.12
C LEU A 77 -1.27 6.51 17.06
N GLU A 78 -2.05 5.44 16.84
CA GLU A 78 -3.51 5.51 16.91
C GLU A 78 -4.00 5.83 18.32
N VAL A 79 -3.38 5.22 19.33
CA VAL A 79 -3.69 5.48 20.75
C VAL A 79 -3.37 6.93 21.12
N ILE A 80 -2.16 7.41 20.77
CA ILE A 80 -1.74 8.79 21.03
C ILE A 80 -2.71 9.79 20.42
N LYS A 81 -3.15 9.58 19.18
CA LYS A 81 -4.11 10.48 18.51
C LYS A 81 -5.46 10.54 19.23
N ARG A 82 -5.97 9.40 19.69
CA ARG A 82 -7.23 9.32 20.46
C ARG A 82 -7.11 10.06 21.80
N GLU A 83 -6.03 9.79 22.53
CA GLU A 83 -5.74 10.41 23.82
C GLU A 83 -5.51 11.93 23.68
N TYR A 84 -4.78 12.36 22.66
CA TYR A 84 -4.58 13.77 22.35
C TYR A 84 -5.91 14.48 22.04
N ALA A 85 -6.78 13.86 21.23
CA ALA A 85 -8.10 14.40 20.92
C ALA A 85 -8.99 14.51 22.17
N ALA A 86 -8.93 13.52 23.08
CA ALA A 86 -9.63 13.56 24.36
C ALA A 86 -9.14 14.72 25.23
N LEU A 87 -7.81 14.88 25.36
CA LEU A 87 -7.22 15.99 26.11
C LEU A 87 -7.57 17.36 25.50
N ARG A 88 -7.69 17.48 24.18
CA ARG A 88 -8.04 18.76 23.54
C ARG A 88 -9.42 19.27 23.96
N LYS A 89 -10.35 18.39 24.32
CA LYS A 89 -11.66 18.78 24.86
C LYS A 89 -11.55 19.52 26.20
N SER A 90 -10.49 19.27 26.97
CA SER A 90 -10.21 19.94 28.24
C SER A 90 -9.64 21.36 28.09
N ALA A 91 -9.31 21.81 26.87
CA ALA A 91 -8.87 23.18 26.60
C ALA A 91 -9.95 24.24 26.91
N LYS A 92 -11.19 23.79 27.17
CA LYS A 92 -12.31 24.62 27.63
C LYS A 92 -12.24 25.02 29.10
N LEU A 93 -11.31 24.46 29.87
CA LEU A 93 -11.12 24.82 31.28
C LEU A 93 -10.52 26.23 31.41
N PRO A 94 -10.83 26.96 32.50
CA PRO A 94 -10.22 28.26 32.79
C PRO A 94 -8.69 28.20 32.79
N PRO A 95 -7.99 29.30 32.42
CA PRO A 95 -6.51 29.34 32.34
C PRO A 95 -5.80 28.84 33.59
N ASP A 96 -6.32 29.22 34.76
CA ASP A 96 -5.68 28.95 36.06
C ASP A 96 -6.07 27.60 36.67
N HIS A 97 -6.92 26.83 35.97
CA HIS A 97 -7.32 25.53 36.46
C HIS A 97 -6.12 24.55 36.42
N PRO A 98 -5.70 23.92 37.54
CA PRO A 98 -4.49 23.09 37.59
C PRO A 98 -4.52 21.92 36.59
N THR A 99 -5.71 21.35 36.36
CA THR A 99 -5.96 20.32 35.34
C THR A 99 -5.63 20.79 33.92
N ARG A 100 -5.84 22.07 33.58
CA ARG A 100 -5.49 22.63 32.26
C ARG A 100 -3.99 22.61 32.04
N VAL A 101 -3.20 23.02 33.04
CA VAL A 101 -1.73 22.99 32.98
C VAL A 101 -1.22 21.56 32.80
N ARG A 102 -1.76 20.61 33.59
CA ARG A 102 -1.41 19.18 33.48
C ARG A 102 -1.76 18.62 32.10
N ASN A 103 -2.93 18.95 31.57
CA ASN A 103 -3.38 18.46 30.26
C ASN A 103 -2.56 19.06 29.12
N ARG A 104 -2.17 20.34 29.22
CA ARG A 104 -1.26 20.97 28.25
C ARG A 104 0.11 20.29 28.21
N ARG A 105 0.67 19.93 29.38
CA ARG A 105 1.93 19.15 29.46
C ARG A 105 1.80 17.80 28.76
N LYS A 106 0.72 17.06 29.03
CA LYS A 106 0.44 15.77 28.36
C LYS A 106 0.22 15.91 26.85
N GLN A 107 -0.46 16.98 26.40
CA GLN A 107 -0.63 17.25 24.97
C GLN A 107 0.72 17.46 24.27
N LEU A 108 1.63 18.23 24.88
CA LEU A 108 2.98 18.43 24.33
C LEU A 108 3.78 17.13 24.31
N GLU A 109 3.66 16.30 25.35
CA GLU A 109 4.27 14.96 25.40
C GLU A 109 3.78 14.08 24.25
N TYR A 110 2.46 14.01 24.02
CA TYR A 110 1.86 13.26 22.92
C TYR A 110 2.27 13.78 21.55
N LEU A 111 2.34 15.09 21.35
CA LEU A 111 2.84 15.67 20.10
C LEU A 111 4.30 15.31 19.82
N ARG A 112 5.15 15.33 20.86
CA ARG A 112 6.56 14.91 20.74
C ARG A 112 6.67 13.43 20.36
N LEU A 113 5.89 12.57 21.02
CA LEU A 113 5.84 11.15 20.70
C LEU A 113 5.34 10.88 19.28
N GLU A 114 4.24 11.54 18.88
CA GLU A 114 3.70 11.43 17.52
C GLU A 114 4.74 11.83 16.48
N ASN A 115 5.44 12.96 16.68
CA ASN A 115 6.49 13.40 15.77
C ASN A 115 7.65 12.41 15.69
N THR A 116 8.09 11.87 16.83
CA THR A 116 9.20 10.89 16.89
C THR A 116 8.83 9.60 16.16
N ILE A 117 7.64 9.06 16.42
CA ILE A 117 7.14 7.87 15.73
C ILE A 117 7.04 8.13 14.23
N ASN A 118 6.44 9.26 13.82
CA ASN A 118 6.31 9.59 12.41
C ASN A 118 7.67 9.69 11.72
N GLN A 119 8.68 10.29 12.36
CA GLN A 119 10.05 10.33 11.83
C GLN A 119 10.60 8.92 11.56
N HIS A 120 10.47 8.01 12.53
CA HIS A 120 10.94 6.63 12.36
C HIS A 120 10.16 5.86 11.28
N LEU A 121 8.84 6.02 11.21
CA LEU A 121 8.00 5.37 10.19
C LEU A 121 8.24 5.94 8.79
N THR A 122 8.48 7.25 8.68
CA THR A 122 8.85 7.89 7.43
C THR A 122 10.24 7.44 6.97
N HIS A 123 11.20 7.33 7.89
CA HIS A 123 12.52 6.76 7.60
C HIS A 123 12.41 5.33 7.07
N LEU A 124 11.67 4.46 7.77
CA LEU A 124 11.38 3.09 7.32
C LEU A 124 10.82 3.09 5.90
N HIS A 125 9.80 3.91 5.64
CA HIS A 125 9.16 3.96 4.34
C HIS A 125 10.12 4.38 3.22
N HIS A 126 10.95 5.40 3.46
CA HIS A 126 11.90 5.89 2.46
C HIS A 126 13.01 4.88 2.16
N GLU A 127 13.65 4.33 3.21
CA GLU A 127 14.72 3.34 3.04
C GLU A 127 14.20 2.06 2.38
N PHE A 128 13.03 1.59 2.79
CA PHE A 128 12.39 0.44 2.15
C PHE A 128 12.07 0.68 0.67
N LEU A 129 11.52 1.85 0.32
CA LEU A 129 11.25 2.19 -1.08
C LEU A 129 12.54 2.35 -1.91
N ARG A 130 13.59 2.91 -1.31
CA ARG A 130 14.92 3.01 -1.93
C ARG A 130 15.44 1.61 -2.26
N GLU A 131 15.36 0.68 -1.32
CA GLU A 131 15.84 -0.68 -1.49
C GLU A 131 15.06 -1.46 -2.57
N LEU A 132 13.73 -1.29 -2.61
CA LEU A 132 12.90 -1.85 -3.68
C LEU A 132 13.31 -1.32 -5.07
N LYS A 133 13.66 -0.04 -5.18
CA LYS A 133 14.14 0.53 -6.45
C LYS A 133 15.49 -0.05 -6.86
N LEU A 134 16.41 -0.23 -5.91
CA LEU A 134 17.72 -0.84 -6.16
C LEU A 134 17.57 -2.28 -6.68
N LYS A 135 16.72 -3.10 -6.04
CA LYS A 135 16.43 -4.46 -6.51
C LYS A 135 15.83 -4.51 -7.90
N LYS A 136 14.87 -3.62 -8.19
CA LYS A 136 14.27 -3.52 -9.53
C LYS A 136 15.31 -3.10 -10.58
N ALA A 137 16.23 -2.20 -10.25
CA ALA A 137 17.31 -1.81 -11.14
C ALA A 137 18.32 -2.95 -11.39
N ALA A 138 18.66 -3.72 -10.35
CA ALA A 138 19.55 -4.88 -10.47
C ALA A 138 18.97 -5.95 -11.41
N ARG A 139 17.68 -6.27 -11.28
CA ARG A 139 16.98 -7.20 -12.19
C ARG A 139 17.02 -6.74 -13.65
N LYS A 140 16.81 -5.45 -13.90
CA LYS A 140 16.88 -4.89 -15.27
C LYS A 140 18.27 -5.00 -15.89
N LYS A 141 19.33 -4.88 -15.08
CA LYS A 141 20.72 -5.04 -15.56
C LYS A 141 21.03 -6.49 -15.92
N GLN A 142 20.56 -7.46 -15.13
CA GLN A 142 20.74 -8.89 -15.43
C GLN A 142 20.02 -9.33 -16.70
N VAL A 143 18.85 -8.76 -17.02
CA VAL A 143 18.10 -9.07 -18.25
C VAL A 143 18.75 -8.43 -19.51
N HIS A 144 19.66 -7.47 -19.34
CA HIS A 144 20.30 -6.75 -20.45
C HIS A 144 21.80 -7.02 -20.59
N SER A 145 22.36 -8.00 -19.87
CA SER A 145 23.66 -8.57 -20.25
C SER A 145 23.42 -9.50 -21.45
N PRO A 146 23.86 -9.16 -22.67
CA PRO A 146 23.80 -10.11 -23.76
C PRO A 146 24.81 -11.21 -23.42
N ALA A 147 24.31 -12.45 -23.38
CA ALA A 147 25.18 -13.59 -23.61
C ALA A 147 25.89 -13.34 -24.94
N ALA A 148 27.20 -13.20 -24.90
CA ALA A 148 28.02 -13.17 -26.09
C ALA A 148 27.74 -14.49 -26.84
N GLU A 149 27.13 -14.36 -28.02
CA GLU A 149 27.17 -15.40 -29.04
C GLU A 149 28.63 -15.58 -29.45
N GLU A 150 29.27 -16.64 -28.97
CA GLU A 150 30.36 -17.28 -29.70
C GLU A 150 29.75 -18.44 -30.48
N LYS A 151 29.52 -18.21 -31.77
CA LYS A 151 29.41 -19.23 -32.80
C LYS A 151 30.66 -19.13 -33.69
N GLU A 152 31.52 -20.12 -33.62
CA GLU A 152 32.34 -20.64 -34.73
C GLU A 152 32.43 -22.16 -34.48
N ASP A 153 31.64 -22.97 -35.18
CA ASP A 153 31.98 -23.68 -36.42
C ASP A 153 33.01 -24.81 -36.23
N GLY A 154 32.57 -26.06 -36.41
CA GLY A 154 33.45 -27.23 -36.43
C GLY A 154 32.79 -28.57 -36.10
N ALA A 155 31.96 -29.11 -37.00
CA ALA A 155 31.77 -30.55 -37.15
C ALA A 155 32.79 -31.05 -38.22
N PRO A 156 33.26 -32.32 -38.24
CA PRO A 156 32.37 -33.47 -38.53
C PRO A 156 32.74 -34.87 -37.94
N ALA A 157 31.77 -35.79 -38.09
CA ALA A 157 31.85 -37.21 -38.51
C ALA A 157 32.02 -38.41 -37.52
N ALA A 158 31.22 -39.45 -37.86
CA ALA A 158 31.30 -40.93 -37.64
C ALA A 158 30.45 -41.52 -36.48
N GLU A 159 29.32 -42.19 -36.76
CA GLU A 159 29.10 -43.66 -36.99
C GLU A 159 29.07 -44.44 -35.63
N ASP A 160 28.19 -45.41 -35.29
CA ASP A 160 27.23 -46.25 -36.01
C ASP A 160 26.32 -47.03 -35.00
N GLU A 161 25.16 -47.52 -35.50
CA GLU A 161 24.35 -48.73 -35.12
C GLU A 161 23.74 -48.88 -33.68
N GLU A 162 22.55 -49.46 -33.39
CA GLU A 162 21.60 -50.40 -34.03
C GLU A 162 20.19 -50.19 -33.36
N ALA A 163 19.11 -50.04 -34.13
CA ALA A 163 18.00 -50.99 -34.36
C ALA A 163 17.23 -51.58 -33.15
N LEU A 164 15.91 -51.27 -33.06
CA LEU A 164 14.84 -52.28 -33.01
C LEU A 164 13.44 -51.64 -33.17
N ASP A 165 12.78 -52.01 -34.26
CA ASP A 165 11.38 -51.82 -34.62
C ASP A 165 10.42 -52.61 -33.72
N THR A 166 9.20 -52.11 -33.57
CA THR A 166 7.98 -52.89 -33.86
C THR A 166 6.76 -51.95 -34.02
N GLU A 167 6.32 -51.85 -35.28
CA GLU A 167 4.97 -51.52 -35.77
C GLU A 167 3.90 -52.47 -35.14
N ASP A 168 2.57 -52.35 -35.21
CA ASP A 168 1.65 -51.59 -36.06
C ASP A 168 0.17 -51.80 -35.62
N ARG A 169 -0.77 -51.09 -36.29
CA ARG A 169 -2.19 -51.43 -36.61
C ARG A 169 -3.31 -50.85 -35.71
N GLU A 170 -4.07 -49.80 -36.09
CA GLU A 170 -5.14 -49.66 -37.13
C GLU A 170 -6.35 -50.60 -36.89
N GLU A 171 -7.65 -50.29 -37.06
CA GLU A 171 -8.41 -49.19 -37.68
C GLU A 171 -9.92 -49.31 -37.28
N GLU A 172 -10.72 -48.35 -37.76
CA GLU A 172 -12.16 -48.05 -37.62
C GLU A 172 -13.23 -49.16 -37.86
N ALA A 173 -14.47 -48.90 -37.42
CA ALA A 173 -15.66 -48.78 -38.31
C ALA A 173 -16.98 -48.47 -37.58
N GLU A 174 -17.80 -47.66 -38.24
CA GLU A 174 -19.14 -47.13 -37.89
C GLU A 174 -20.25 -48.18 -37.69
N GLY A 175 -21.35 -47.76 -37.05
CA GLY A 175 -22.65 -48.40 -37.23
C GLY A 175 -23.74 -47.97 -36.24
N ALA A 176 -24.54 -46.96 -36.59
CA ALA A 176 -25.90 -46.78 -36.06
C ALA A 176 -26.89 -47.63 -36.88
N PRO A 177 -28.03 -48.08 -36.32
CA PRO A 177 -29.23 -47.25 -36.47
C PRO A 177 -30.25 -47.29 -35.29
N ALA A 178 -30.96 -46.17 -35.18
CA ALA A 178 -32.34 -45.90 -34.74
C ALA A 178 -33.09 -46.85 -33.77
N GLU A 179 -33.58 -46.28 -32.65
CA GLU A 179 -34.98 -46.36 -32.19
C GLU A 179 -35.27 -45.16 -31.25
N ASP A 180 -36.38 -44.48 -31.50
CA ASP A 180 -37.01 -43.38 -30.74
C ASP A 180 -38.34 -43.95 -30.16
N PRO A 181 -39.17 -43.29 -29.34
CA PRO A 181 -38.97 -42.25 -28.31
C PRO A 181 -39.74 -42.59 -27.01
N ALA A 182 -39.13 -42.51 -25.82
CA ALA A 182 -39.92 -42.37 -24.60
C ALA A 182 -39.07 -41.79 -23.46
N VAL A 183 -39.63 -40.77 -22.81
CA VAL A 183 -39.17 -40.22 -21.52
C VAL A 183 -38.02 -39.23 -21.59
N GLU A 184 -38.25 -38.05 -22.16
CA GLU A 184 -37.52 -36.86 -21.68
C GLU A 184 -38.29 -35.54 -21.85
N GLU A 185 -39.61 -35.60 -21.74
CA GLU A 185 -40.46 -34.40 -21.67
C GLU A 185 -40.80 -34.11 -20.20
N LYS A 186 -39.81 -33.69 -19.38
CA LYS A 186 -40.10 -33.14 -18.03
C LYS A 186 -38.94 -32.46 -17.28
N MET A 187 -38.05 -31.70 -17.92
CA MET A 187 -37.14 -30.81 -17.17
C MET A 187 -36.78 -29.52 -17.92
N MET A 188 -37.78 -28.73 -18.30
CA MET A 188 -37.54 -27.38 -18.86
C MET A 188 -38.30 -26.24 -18.18
N GLU A 189 -38.68 -26.39 -16.90
CA GLU A 189 -39.42 -25.32 -16.23
C GLU A 189 -39.06 -25.11 -14.74
N GLU A 190 -37.77 -25.21 -14.37
CA GLU A 190 -37.34 -24.77 -13.03
C GLU A 190 -35.87 -24.30 -12.95
N GLN A 191 -35.37 -23.57 -13.96
CA GLN A 191 -34.03 -22.94 -13.91
C GLN A 191 -34.02 -21.41 -14.08
N ALA A 192 -35.17 -20.75 -14.11
CA ALA A 192 -35.24 -19.29 -14.26
C ALA A 192 -34.81 -18.44 -13.03
N PRO A 193 -35.09 -18.80 -11.75
CA PRO A 193 -34.86 -17.86 -10.64
C PRO A 193 -33.38 -17.75 -10.23
N ALA A 194 -32.57 -18.81 -10.42
CA ALA A 194 -31.18 -18.85 -9.99
C ALA A 194 -30.25 -18.00 -10.86
N GLU A 195 -30.54 -17.86 -12.16
CA GLU A 195 -29.70 -17.09 -13.09
C GLU A 195 -29.93 -15.57 -12.94
N GLU A 196 -31.17 -15.16 -12.67
CA GLU A 196 -31.51 -13.76 -12.43
C GLU A 196 -30.91 -13.25 -11.09
N GLU A 197 -30.89 -14.09 -10.06
CA GLU A 197 -30.27 -13.76 -8.77
C GLU A 197 -28.74 -13.64 -8.89
N ARG A 198 -28.10 -14.49 -9.69
CA ARG A 198 -26.66 -14.39 -10.01
C ARG A 198 -26.34 -13.09 -10.75
N LYS A 199 -27.16 -12.70 -11.74
CA LYS A 199 -27.01 -11.43 -12.47
C LYS A 199 -27.17 -10.22 -11.54
N LYS A 200 -28.13 -10.24 -10.61
CA LYS A 200 -28.32 -9.19 -9.59
C LYS A 200 -27.12 -9.06 -8.65
N LYS A 201 -26.60 -10.19 -8.14
CA LYS A 201 -25.40 -10.21 -7.27
C LYS A 201 -24.17 -9.66 -7.98
N LEU A 202 -23.96 -10.01 -9.24
CA LEU A 202 -22.82 -9.57 -10.04
C LEU A 202 -22.88 -8.06 -10.33
N LEU A 203 -24.07 -7.55 -10.63
CA LEU A 203 -24.31 -6.13 -10.87
C LEU A 203 -24.17 -5.29 -9.59
N GLU A 204 -24.57 -5.83 -8.43
CA GLU A 204 -24.33 -5.21 -7.13
C GLU A 204 -22.84 -5.18 -6.78
N GLN A 205 -22.11 -6.27 -7.07
CA GLN A 205 -20.66 -6.33 -6.87
C GLN A 205 -19.92 -5.32 -7.76
N GLN A 206 -20.35 -5.14 -9.01
CA GLN A 206 -19.82 -4.10 -9.90
C GLN A 206 -20.13 -2.68 -9.37
N LYS A 207 -21.35 -2.43 -8.88
CA LYS A 207 -21.72 -1.15 -8.24
C LYS A 207 -20.86 -0.86 -7.01
N ARG A 208 -20.58 -1.88 -6.18
CA ARG A 208 -19.69 -1.76 -5.01
C ARG A 208 -18.25 -1.41 -5.41
N LYS A 209 -17.75 -1.94 -6.53
CA LYS A 209 -16.42 -1.59 -7.07
C LYS A 209 -16.34 -0.17 -7.67
N LEU A 210 -17.44 0.31 -8.28
CA LEU A 210 -17.49 1.64 -8.93
C LEU A 210 -17.74 2.80 -7.96
N LEU A 211 -18.39 2.56 -6.82
CA LEU A 211 -18.70 3.57 -5.80
C LEU A 211 -17.47 4.30 -5.23
N PRO A 212 -16.37 3.60 -4.86
CA PRO A 212 -15.12 4.23 -4.42
C PRO A 212 -14.48 5.11 -5.50
N LEU A 213 -14.57 4.73 -6.78
CA LEU A 213 -14.00 5.49 -7.89
C LEU A 213 -14.75 6.82 -8.10
N ARG A 214 -16.09 6.80 -8.05
CA ARG A 214 -16.90 8.03 -8.10
C ARG A 214 -16.64 8.96 -6.91
N ARG A 215 -16.39 8.41 -5.72
CA ARG A 215 -15.99 9.21 -4.54
C ARG A 215 -14.61 9.84 -4.72
N LYS A 216 -13.63 9.10 -5.23
CA LYS A 216 -12.28 9.62 -5.55
C LYS A 216 -12.34 10.74 -6.59
N GLU A 217 -13.16 10.60 -7.63
CA GLU A 217 -13.32 11.63 -8.67
C GLU A 217 -13.92 12.93 -8.12
N LYS A 218 -14.95 12.84 -7.25
CA LYS A 218 -15.52 14.01 -6.57
C LYS A 218 -14.48 14.73 -5.69
N VAL A 219 -13.70 13.97 -4.92
CA VAL A 219 -12.61 14.54 -4.10
C VAL A 219 -11.55 15.22 -4.97
N LEU A 220 -11.20 14.63 -6.11
CA LEU A 220 -10.24 15.21 -7.05
C LEU A 220 -10.76 16.52 -7.66
N LYS A 221 -12.04 16.58 -8.05
CA LYS A 221 -12.70 17.81 -8.56
C LYS A 221 -12.70 18.92 -7.50
N ILE A 222 -12.99 18.59 -6.25
CA ILE A 222 -12.96 19.55 -5.13
C ILE A 222 -11.53 20.07 -4.92
N ARG A 223 -10.53 19.19 -4.89
CA ARG A 223 -9.12 19.57 -4.73
C ARG A 223 -8.61 20.45 -5.87
N LYS A 224 -9.00 20.16 -7.12
CA LYS A 224 -8.68 21.01 -8.28
C LYS A 224 -9.30 22.40 -8.16
N LYS A 225 -10.58 22.50 -7.79
CA LYS A 225 -11.24 23.80 -7.56
C LYS A 225 -10.53 24.61 -6.47
N TRP A 226 -10.16 23.95 -5.37
CA TRP A 226 -9.44 24.60 -4.26
C TRP A 226 -8.06 25.11 -4.69
N MET A 227 -7.28 24.34 -5.45
CA MET A 227 -5.99 24.80 -5.99
C MET A 227 -6.14 26.00 -6.93
N VAL A 228 -7.14 25.99 -7.83
CA VAL A 228 -7.41 27.13 -8.71
C VAL A 228 -7.79 28.37 -7.90
N GLN A 229 -8.58 28.23 -6.84
CA GLN A 229 -8.93 29.31 -5.93
C GLN A 229 -7.68 29.89 -5.25
N GLN A 230 -6.80 29.03 -4.74
CA GLN A 230 -5.53 29.42 -4.11
C GLN A 230 -4.59 30.15 -5.08
N MET A 231 -4.48 29.68 -6.33
CA MET A 231 -3.70 30.37 -7.36
C MET A 231 -4.28 31.75 -7.69
N LYS A 232 -5.61 31.88 -7.77
CA LYS A 232 -6.25 33.18 -8.00
C LYS A 232 -5.99 34.17 -6.86
N THR A 233 -6.09 33.73 -5.61
CA THR A 233 -5.83 34.58 -4.44
C THR A 233 -4.36 35.00 -4.33
N GLN A 234 -3.41 34.14 -4.71
CA GLN A 234 -1.99 34.48 -4.72
C GLN A 234 -1.57 35.38 -5.90
N LEU A 235 -2.33 35.39 -7.01
CA LEU A 235 -2.04 36.24 -8.18
C LEU A 235 -2.67 37.64 -8.11
N LEU A 236 -3.65 37.86 -7.23
CA LEU A 236 -4.31 39.17 -7.02
C LEU A 236 -3.38 40.29 -6.51
N PRO A 237 -2.39 40.06 -5.63
CA PRO A 237 -1.48 41.12 -5.16
C PRO A 237 -0.54 41.65 -6.26
N LEU A 238 -0.22 40.83 -7.27
CA LEU A 238 0.75 41.18 -8.31
C LEU A 238 0.20 42.14 -9.37
N LYS A 239 -1.13 42.11 -9.62
CA LYS A 239 -1.77 43.06 -10.55
C LYS A 239 -1.97 44.44 -9.93
N ASN A 240 -2.18 44.51 -8.62
CA ASN A 240 -2.36 45.80 -7.92
C ASN A 240 -1.04 46.57 -7.70
N SER A 241 0.12 45.89 -7.65
CA SER A 241 1.41 46.57 -7.49
C SER A 241 1.86 47.36 -8.74
N LYS A 242 1.49 46.92 -9.94
CA LYS A 242 1.78 47.64 -11.20
C LYS A 242 0.94 48.92 -11.35
N SER A 243 -0.31 48.90 -10.87
CA SER A 243 -1.20 50.07 -10.80
C SER A 243 -0.68 51.13 -9.82
N LEU A 244 -0.23 50.71 -8.64
CA LEU A 244 0.37 51.59 -7.62
C LEU A 244 1.68 52.25 -8.07
N LYS A 245 2.54 51.52 -8.80
CA LYS A 245 3.78 52.10 -9.38
C LYS A 245 3.49 53.16 -10.45
N ARG A 246 2.44 52.99 -11.27
CA ARG A 246 2.02 54.01 -12.26
C ARG A 246 1.44 55.27 -11.61
N ARG A 247 0.74 55.14 -10.48
CA ARG A 247 0.20 56.29 -9.73
C ARG A 247 1.27 57.09 -8.98
N ARG A 248 2.35 56.46 -8.49
CA ARG A 248 3.49 57.17 -7.88
C ARG A 248 4.27 58.01 -8.90
N LYS A 249 4.61 57.44 -10.07
CA LYS A 249 5.29 58.19 -11.14
C LYS A 249 4.53 59.44 -11.62
N LYS A 250 3.20 59.42 -11.58
CA LYS A 250 2.36 60.56 -11.99
C LYS A 250 2.27 61.68 -10.95
N ARG A 251 2.67 61.44 -9.70
CA ARG A 251 2.72 62.45 -8.63
C ARG A 251 4.09 63.12 -8.50
N GLU A 252 5.15 62.52 -9.02
CA GLU A 252 6.50 63.10 -9.04
C GLU A 252 6.72 64.07 -10.23
N TRP A 253 5.71 64.24 -11.10
CA TRP A 253 5.75 65.10 -12.29
C TRP A 253 4.83 66.33 -12.17
N LYS A 254 4.36 66.63 -10.95
CA LYS A 254 3.63 67.86 -10.60
C LYS A 254 4.37 68.53 -9.46
#